data_AF-A0A418GBW2-F1
#
_entry.id   AF-A0A418GBW2-F1
#
_cell.length_a   1.000
_cell.length_b   1.000
_cell.length_c   1.000
_cell.angle_alpha   90.00
_cell.angle_beta   90.00
_cell.angle_gamma   90.00
#
_symmetry.space_group_name_H-M   'P 1'
#
loop_
_entity.id
_entity.type
_entity.pdbx_description
1 polymer ?
#
loop_
_entity_poly.entity_id
_entity_poly.type
_entity_poly.pdbx_seq_one_letter_code
_entity_poly.pdbx_strand_id
1 'polypeptide(L)' 'SCAYVVLKAPHHSLSLEEVVAFFSRKRVAKYKYPEHIVVIEKLPRTVSGKIQKFLLRKDIMRRLTQDVCEEIE' A
#
# COMPACT_ATOMS: atom_id res chain seq x y z
N SER A 1 -5.84 0.27 -7.87
CA SER A 1 -5.00 1.35 -7.31
C SER A 1 -4.32 0.84 -6.04
N CYS A 2 -3.07 1.24 -5.75
CA CYS A 2 -2.31 0.73 -4.60
C CYS A 2 -1.85 1.87 -3.68
N ALA A 3 -1.98 1.67 -2.36
CA ALA A 3 -1.47 2.57 -1.34
C ALA A 3 -0.29 1.94 -0.59
N TYR A 4 0.82 2.66 -0.51
CA TYR A 4 1.96 2.31 0.35
C TYR A 4 1.91 3.13 1.62
N VAL A 5 2.01 2.47 2.77
CA VAL A 5 1.81 3.08 4.07
C VAL A 5 2.95 2.70 5.01
N VAL A 6 3.41 3.68 5.79
CA VAL A 6 4.33 3.46 6.91
C VAL A 6 3.54 3.76 8.17
N LEU A 7 3.44 2.78 9.05
CA LEU A 7 2.72 2.95 10.32
C LEU A 7 3.63 3.66 11.32
N LYS A 8 3.02 4.49 12.16
CA LYS A 8 3.70 5.09 13.31
C LYS A 8 3.64 4.10 14.47
N ALA A 9 4.73 3.96 15.21
CA ALA A 9 4.71 3.21 16.47
C ALA A 9 3.67 3.79 17.45
N PRO A 10 2.95 2.94 18.22
CA PRO A 10 3.08 1.48 18.35
C PRO A 10 2.17 0.68 17.40
N HIS A 11 1.68 1.26 16.30
CA HIS A 11 0.80 0.53 15.38
C HIS A 11 1.61 -0.43 14.49
N HIS A 12 1.14 -1.67 14.37
CA HIS A 12 1.85 -2.74 13.66
C HIS A 12 1.12 -3.26 12.41
N SER A 13 -0.20 -3.06 12.33
CA SER A 13 -1.02 -3.52 11.21
C SER A 13 -2.03 -2.44 10.78
N LEU A 14 -2.48 -2.56 9.53
CA LEU A 14 -3.55 -1.76 8.96
C LEU A 14 -4.20 -2.60 7.86
N SER A 15 -5.49 -2.87 7.98
CA SER A 15 -6.24 -3.65 7.00
C SER A 15 -6.86 -2.77 5.91
N LEU A 16 -7.20 -3.38 4.76
CA LEU A 16 -7.88 -2.68 3.68
C LEU A 16 -9.28 -2.22 4.12
N GLU A 17 -9.98 -3.07 4.87
CA GLU A 17 -11.33 -2.81 5.39
C GLU A 17 -11.33 -1.58 6.31
N GLU A 18 -10.31 -1.43 7.17
CA GLU A 18 -10.17 -0.27 8.05
C GLU A 18 -10.02 1.03 7.25
N VAL A 19 -9.23 1.00 6.18
CA VAL A 19 -9.02 2.17 5.31
C VAL A 19 -10.28 2.50 4.50
N VAL A 20 -10.95 1.48 3.94
CA VAL A 20 -12.22 1.65 3.25
C VAL A 20 -13.29 2.24 4.19
N ALA A 21 -13.38 1.72 5.42
CA ALA A 21 -14.29 2.24 6.44
C ALA A 21 -13.96 3.70 6.81
N PHE A 22 -12.68 4.06 6.92
CA PHE A 22 -12.25 5.44 7.14
C PHE A 22 -12.66 6.37 5.98
N PHE A 23 -12.42 5.96 4.74
CA PHE A 23 -12.77 6.75 3.55
C PHE A 23 -14.27 6.92 3.39
N SER A 24 -15.04 5.87 3.70
CA SER A 24 -16.50 5.88 3.73
C SER A 24 -17.03 6.89 4.75
N ARG A 25 -16.53 6.87 5.99
CA ARG A 25 -16.89 7.86 7.04
C ARG A 25 -16.56 9.30 6.63
N LYS A 26 -15.50 9.50 5.84
CA LYS A 26 -15.08 10.80 5.31
C LYS A 26 -15.79 11.20 4.01
N ARG A 27 -16.75 10.42 3.52
CA ARG A 27 -17.50 10.65 2.27
C ARG A 27 -16.58 10.80 1.06
N VAL A 28 -15.46 10.10 1.04
CA VAL A 28 -14.59 10.03 -0.14
C VAL A 28 -15.30 9.21 -1.22
N ALA A 29 -15.20 9.63 -2.47
CA ALA A 29 -15.78 8.91 -3.60
C ALA A 29 -15.14 7.52 -3.77
N LYS A 30 -15.96 6.48 -4.01
CA LYS A 30 -15.53 5.07 -4.05
C LYS A 30 -14.39 4.79 -5.05
N TYR A 31 -14.37 5.45 -6.20
CA TYR A 31 -13.29 5.27 -7.20
C TYR A 31 -11.91 5.75 -6.71
N LYS A 32 -11.84 6.49 -5.59
CA LYS A 32 -10.58 6.89 -4.94
C LYS A 32 -10.11 5.90 -3.89
N TYR A 33 -10.85 4.82 -3.66
CA TYR A 33 -10.49 3.85 -2.63
C TYR A 33 -9.29 3.05 -3.17
N PRO A 34 -8.31 2.74 -2.31
CA PRO A 34 -7.27 1.81 -2.68
C PRO A 34 -7.88 0.42 -2.88
N GLU A 35 -7.36 -0.33 -3.84
CA GLU A 35 -7.68 -1.75 -4.04
C GLU A 35 -6.66 -2.64 -3.32
N HIS A 36 -5.42 -2.15 -3.16
CA HIS A 36 -4.36 -2.84 -2.43
C HIS A 36 -3.69 -1.89 -1.44
N ILE A 37 -3.30 -2.44 -0.29
CA ILE A 37 -2.49 -1.77 0.71
C ILE A 37 -1.23 -2.56 0.95
N VAL A 38 -0.09 -1.87 0.92
CA VAL A 38 1.21 -2.44 1.27
C VAL A 38 1.78 -1.65 2.43
N VAL A 39 1.94 -2.32 3.57
CA VAL A 39 2.61 -1.77 4.75
C VAL A 39 4.10 -2.06 4.65
N ILE A 40 4.92 -1.02 4.79
CA ILE A 40 6.39 -1.09 4.76
C ILE A 40 6.98 -0.28 5.91
N GLU A 41 8.19 -0.64 6.35
CA GLU A 41 8.87 0.07 7.44
C GLU A 41 9.32 1.48 7.04
N LYS A 42 9.73 1.66 5.78
CA LYS A 42 10.20 2.95 5.27
C LYS A 42 9.94 3.11 3.78
N LEU A 43 9.51 4.30 3.38
CA LEU A 43 9.40 4.66 1.97
C LEU A 43 10.80 4.84 1.37
N PRO A 44 11.07 4.30 0.17
CA PRO A 44 12.32 4.52 -0.52
C PRO A 44 12.43 5.98 -0.90
N ARG A 45 13.51 6.63 -0.45
CA ARG A 45 13.76 8.05 -0.70
C ARG A 45 15.12 8.26 -1.34
N THR A 46 15.27 9.35 -2.08
CA THR A 46 16.58 9.84 -2.51
C THR A 46 17.34 10.43 -1.33
N VAL A 47 18.63 10.73 -1.51
CA VAL A 47 19.42 11.50 -0.53
C VAL A 47 18.79 12.86 -0.17
N SER A 48 18.05 13.46 -1.11
CA SER A 48 17.29 14.69 -0.91
C SER A 48 15.88 14.49 -0.31
N GLY A 49 15.52 13.25 0.07
CA GLY A 49 14.25 12.92 0.73
C GLY A 49 13.05 12.73 -0.20
N LYS A 50 13.20 12.85 -1.52
CA LYS A 50 12.11 12.63 -2.48
C LYS A 50 11.74 11.15 -2.56
N ILE A 51 10.45 10.83 -2.61
CA ILE A 51 9.99 9.44 -2.72
C ILE A 51 10.32 8.89 -4.12
N GLN A 52 11.02 7.76 -4.15
CA GLN A 52 11.39 7.06 -5.38
C GLN A 52 10.24 6.15 -5.86
N LYS A 53 9.19 6.75 -6.43
CA LYS A 53 7.96 6.04 -6.85
C LYS A 53 8.22 4.90 -7.84
N PHE A 54 9.28 4.95 -8.64
CA PHE A 54 9.59 3.88 -9.59
C PHE A 54 9.94 2.55 -8.89
N LEU A 55 10.56 2.61 -7.70
CA LEU A 55 10.85 1.42 -6.90
C LEU A 55 9.57 0.81 -6.34
N LEU A 56 8.64 1.63 -5.87
CA LEU A 56 7.32 1.18 -5.40
C LEU A 56 6.49 0.53 -6.51
N ARG A 57 6.59 1.04 -7.75
CA ARG A 57 5.93 0.42 -8.91
C ARG A 57 6.53 -0.95 -9.24
N LYS A 58 7.86 -1.08 -9.21
CA LYS A 58 8.53 -2.37 -9.39
C LYS A 58 8.18 -3.36 -8.27
N ASP A 59 8.08 -2.88 -7.04
CA ASP A 59 7.74 -3.70 -5.87
C ASP A 59 6.32 -4.27 -5.98
N ILE A 60 5.32 -3.43 -6.31
CA ILE A 60 3.94 -3.93 -6.43
C ILE A 60 3.78 -4.90 -7.60
N MET A 61 4.46 -4.66 -8.73
CA MET A 61 4.48 -5.60 -9.85
C MET A 61 5.01 -6.96 -9.43
N ARG A 62 6.08 -6.99 -8.61
CA ARG A 62 6.64 -8.24 -8.09
C ARG A 62 5.67 -8.96 -7.17
N ARG A 63 5.10 -8.26 -6.17
CA ARG A 63 4.14 -8.83 -5.21
C ARG A 63 2.95 -9.47 -5.92
N LEU A 64 2.31 -8.71 -6.80
CA LEU A 64 1.15 -9.18 -7.57
C LEU A 64 1.48 -10.35 -8.51
N THR A 65 2.74 -10.52 -8.92
CA THR A 65 3.16 -11.67 -9.74
C THR A 65 3.49 -12.89 -8.87
N GLN A 66 4.00 -12.68 -7.65
CA GLN A 66 4.29 -13.76 -6.70
C GLN A 66 3.01 -14.37 -6.13
N ASP A 67 1.97 -13.57 -5.89
CA ASP A 67 0.67 -14.05 -5.41
C ASP A 67 0.04 -15.06 -6.41
N VAL A 68 0.35 -14.95 -7.71
CA VAL A 68 -0.15 -15.86 -8.76
C VAL A 68 0.57 -17.22 -8.75
N CYS A 69 1.77 -17.31 -8.18
CA CYS A 69 2.51 -18.56 -8.11
C CYS A 69 2.14 -19.41 -6.87
N GLU A 70 1.66 -18.79 -5.78
CA GLU A 70 1.24 -19.52 -4.58
C GLU A 70 -0.17 -20.13 -4.71
N GLU A 71 -0.99 -19.70 -5.68
CA GLU A 71 -2.32 -20.27 -5.95
C GLU A 71 -2.32 -21.50 -6.90
N ILE A 72 -1.16 -21.94 -7.40
CA ILE A 72 -1.04 -23.08 -8.35
C ILE A 72 -0.51 -24.38 -7.69
N GLU A 73 -0.17 -24.38 -6.39
CA GLU A 73 0.16 -25.61 -5.64
C GLU A 73 -1.02 -26.17 -4.83
#